data_AF-G9X251-F1
#
_entry.id   AF-G9X251-F1
#
_cell.length_a   1.000
_cell.length_b   1.000
_cell.length_c   1.000
_cell.angle_alpha   90.00
_cell.angle_beta   90.00
_cell.angle_gamma   90.00
#
_symmetry.space_group_name_H-M   'P 1'
#
loop_
_entity.id
_entity.type
_entity.pdbx_description
1 polymer ?
#
loop_
_entity_poly.entity_id
_entity_poly.type
_entity_poly.pdbx_seq_one_letter_code
_entity_poly.pdbx_strand_id
1 'polypeptide(L)'
;MKRPGRNSFIGGIVALSLVLAGTGYAYWTDSLNVTTKATTGDFGVQFVDLGLYAQYGNETIQGGWSIVDGIGDPGYVDDHFFMRGASNYNIIAKPGSIDAYKDRAKGYNNIDFDAELVDKAPIKKKVGPYTQANTDASGKILLTINQMYPGYAQAFRSDIVNVGDIAAKLSDIKFEVKDLDGKDLGNLEDMIGVAVYIDREQYRPETIVDEPTFKLAELIGKDKTFNVGGVDFVRLSALKSADVQTALTNNEIKCAPATDQRLDIFIGVAMDPDAQGKYTTGIASNRNMDNDDALSQGKGIQLSMDLLWDQFNAGKDAGTGNILIEQNAK
;
A
#
# COMPACT_ATOMS: atom_id res chain seq x y z
N MET A 1 53.22 65.65 73.93
CA MET A 1 51.83 65.21 73.66
C MET A 1 51.39 64.22 74.75
N LYS A 2 50.21 64.43 75.36
CA LYS A 2 49.56 63.58 76.39
C LYS A 2 48.59 62.58 75.72
N ARG A 3 48.61 61.32 76.21
CA ARG A 3 47.59 60.21 76.42
C ARG A 3 46.25 60.23 75.64
N PRO A 4 45.44 59.13 75.53
CA PRO A 4 45.38 57.83 76.28
C PRO A 4 45.16 56.59 75.33
N GLY A 5 44.83 55.33 75.70
CA GLY A 5 44.31 54.72 76.93
C GLY A 5 44.12 53.18 76.83
N ARG A 6 43.81 52.64 78.01
CA ARG A 6 43.63 51.26 78.51
C ARG A 6 42.37 50.55 77.97
N ASN A 7 42.44 49.23 77.73
CA ASN A 7 41.37 48.19 77.85
C ASN A 7 41.94 46.82 77.38
N SER A 8 42.24 45.87 78.27
CA SER A 8 41.36 44.74 78.72
C SER A 8 41.89 43.41 78.14
N PHE A 9 42.58 42.57 78.91
CA PHE A 9 42.02 41.48 79.72
C PHE A 9 41.07 40.49 79.00
N ILE A 10 41.01 40.49 77.66
CA ILE A 10 40.26 39.52 76.84
C ILE A 10 41.20 38.86 75.80
N GLY A 11 42.49 38.74 76.12
CA GLY A 11 43.45 38.01 75.28
C GLY A 11 43.56 36.51 75.62
N GLY A 12 43.15 36.12 76.83
CA GLY A 12 43.40 34.78 77.39
C GLY A 12 42.23 33.80 77.35
N ILE A 13 41.03 34.20 76.94
CA ILE A 13 39.82 33.32 76.92
C ILE A 13 39.25 33.14 75.51
N VAL A 14 39.72 33.89 74.51
CA VAL A 14 39.34 33.66 73.10
C VAL A 14 40.25 32.61 72.42
N ALA A 15 41.45 32.37 72.97
CA ALA A 15 42.41 31.44 72.39
C ALA A 15 42.13 29.95 72.68
N LEU A 16 41.18 29.61 73.56
CA LEU A 16 40.80 28.21 73.84
C LEU A 16 39.41 27.82 73.30
N SER A 17 38.60 28.78 72.85
CA SER A 17 37.24 28.53 72.34
C SER A 17 37.18 28.30 70.83
N LEU A 18 38.28 28.57 70.10
CA LEU A 18 38.41 28.33 68.66
C LEU A 18 38.98 26.95 68.31
N VAL A 19 39.45 26.17 69.31
CA VAL A 19 39.99 24.82 69.09
C VAL A 19 38.93 23.73 69.33
N LEU A 20 37.77 24.07 69.90
CA LEU A 20 36.67 23.14 70.22
C LEU A 20 35.37 23.42 69.45
N ALA A 21 35.42 24.22 68.38
CA ALA A 21 34.32 24.39 67.44
C ALA A 21 34.56 23.51 66.20
N GLY A 22 34.32 22.21 66.38
CA GLY A 22 33.95 21.26 65.32
C GLY A 22 34.88 21.18 64.11
N THR A 23 35.72 20.13 64.08
CA THR A 23 35.95 19.39 62.83
C THR A 23 34.66 18.70 62.41
N GLY A 24 33.62 19.48 62.10
CA GLY A 24 32.48 19.00 61.34
C GLY A 24 32.94 18.94 59.90
N TYR A 25 33.33 17.75 59.42
CA TYR A 25 33.39 17.51 57.99
C TYR A 25 32.03 17.87 57.41
N ALA A 26 31.92 19.00 56.72
CA ALA A 26 30.75 19.28 55.91
C ALA A 26 30.79 18.31 54.73
N TYR A 27 29.90 17.31 54.74
CA TYR A 27 29.61 16.52 53.55
C TYR A 27 28.88 17.42 52.57
N TRP A 28 29.58 17.94 51.57
CA TRP A 28 28.97 18.64 50.44
C TRP A 28 28.47 17.58 49.45
N THR A 29 27.30 17.01 49.73
CA THR A 29 26.59 16.19 48.75
C THR A 29 25.64 17.10 47.97
N ASP A 30 26.06 17.46 46.76
CA ASP A 30 25.22 18.09 45.75
C ASP A 30 24.87 17.05 44.69
N SER A 31 23.64 17.06 44.20
CA SER A 31 23.15 16.05 43.26
C SER A 31 22.87 16.69 41.92
N LEU A 32 23.62 16.27 40.89
CA LEU A 32 23.35 16.64 39.51
C LEU A 32 22.36 15.63 38.91
N ASN A 33 21.27 16.12 38.30
CA ASN A 33 20.24 15.29 37.67
C ASN A 33 20.23 15.48 36.15
N VAL A 34 20.10 14.38 35.41
CA VAL A 34 19.78 14.37 33.98
C VAL A 34 18.52 13.54 33.79
N THR A 35 17.53 14.10 33.10
CA THR A 35 16.29 13.40 32.74
C THR A 35 16.14 13.39 31.23
N THR A 36 15.95 12.20 30.66
CA THR A 36 15.71 12.00 29.23
C THR A 36 14.30 11.45 29.02
N LYS A 37 13.61 11.94 27.98
CA LYS A 37 12.32 11.43 27.52
C LYS A 37 12.44 11.03 26.05
N ALA A 38 11.82 9.92 25.67
CA ALA A 38 11.79 9.43 24.30
C ALA A 38 10.41 8.85 23.97
N THR A 39 10.01 8.96 22.70
CA THR A 39 8.77 8.40 22.14
C THR A 39 9.08 7.77 20.78
N THR A 40 8.28 6.78 20.37
CA THR A 40 8.36 6.13 19.05
C THR A 40 7.33 6.71 18.09
N GLY A 41 7.60 6.64 16.78
CA GLY A 41 6.63 7.02 15.74
C GLY A 41 5.77 5.85 15.28
N ASP A 42 4.66 6.16 14.60
CA ASP A 42 3.71 5.16 14.10
C ASP A 42 3.92 4.83 12.62
N PHE A 43 3.73 3.55 12.25
CA PHE A 43 3.58 3.12 10.87
C PHE A 43 2.14 3.37 10.39
N GLY A 44 1.94 3.82 9.15
CA GLY A 44 0.61 4.26 8.70
C GLY A 44 0.37 4.22 7.20
N VAL A 45 0.82 3.18 6.50
CA VAL A 45 0.48 2.99 5.09
C VAL A 45 -0.94 2.44 4.93
N GLN A 46 -1.75 3.04 4.07
CA GLN A 46 -3.16 2.71 3.87
C GLN A 46 -3.58 2.94 2.41
N PHE A 47 -4.59 2.19 1.96
CA PHE A 47 -5.34 2.43 0.72
C PHE A 47 -6.39 3.51 0.92
N VAL A 48 -6.56 4.35 -0.10
CA VAL A 48 -7.60 5.37 -0.21
C VAL A 48 -8.10 5.45 -1.66
N ASP A 49 -9.23 6.13 -1.88
CA ASP A 49 -9.77 6.42 -3.21
C ASP A 49 -9.94 5.18 -4.11
N LEU A 50 -10.42 4.08 -3.51
CA LEU A 50 -10.69 2.83 -4.23
C LEU A 50 -11.83 3.01 -5.22
N GLY A 51 -11.68 2.48 -6.43
CA GLY A 51 -12.76 2.43 -7.40
C GLY A 51 -12.50 1.59 -8.64
N LEU A 52 -13.45 1.64 -9.56
CA LEU A 52 -13.29 1.08 -10.91
C LEU A 52 -12.21 1.87 -11.67
N TYR A 53 -11.62 1.26 -12.69
CA TYR A 53 -10.54 1.88 -13.46
C TYR A 53 -10.94 3.24 -14.08
N ALA A 54 -9.94 4.12 -14.23
CA ALA A 54 -9.99 5.45 -14.82
C ALA A 54 -11.00 6.42 -14.15
N GLN A 55 -10.74 6.76 -12.89
CA GLN A 55 -11.48 7.77 -12.14
C GLN A 55 -11.04 9.20 -12.45
N TYR A 56 -9.88 9.37 -13.09
CA TYR A 56 -9.33 10.67 -13.47
C TYR A 56 -8.97 10.72 -14.96
N GLY A 57 -9.01 11.93 -15.54
CA GLY A 57 -8.77 12.13 -16.98
C GLY A 57 -7.33 11.84 -17.44
N ASN A 58 -6.37 11.79 -16.53
CA ASN A 58 -4.99 11.37 -16.81
C ASN A 58 -4.79 9.85 -16.78
N GLU A 59 -5.77 9.09 -16.29
CA GLU A 59 -5.75 7.63 -16.29
C GLU A 59 -6.36 7.03 -17.57
N THR A 60 -7.00 7.84 -18.41
CA THR A 60 -7.60 7.38 -19.66
C THR A 60 -6.57 7.32 -20.79
N ILE A 61 -6.76 6.36 -21.68
CA ILE A 61 -5.93 6.20 -22.89
C ILE A 61 -6.83 6.05 -24.11
N GLN A 62 -6.31 6.38 -25.29
CA GLN A 62 -7.09 6.25 -26.52
C GLN A 62 -7.47 4.78 -26.75
N GLY A 63 -8.77 4.48 -26.76
CA GLY A 63 -9.28 3.11 -26.87
C GLY A 63 -9.11 2.28 -25.60
N GLY A 64 -8.90 2.94 -24.46
CA GLY A 64 -8.86 2.28 -23.15
C GLY A 64 -10.22 1.74 -22.73
N TRP A 65 -10.19 0.71 -21.89
CA TRP A 65 -11.39 0.02 -21.41
C TRP A 65 -11.38 -0.08 -19.89
N SER A 66 -12.58 -0.09 -19.29
CA SER A 66 -12.77 -0.41 -17.87
C SER A 66 -13.25 -1.86 -17.69
N ILE A 67 -14.04 -2.35 -18.65
CA ILE A 67 -14.48 -3.75 -18.74
C ILE A 67 -14.35 -4.23 -20.19
N VAL A 68 -13.79 -5.42 -20.39
CA VAL A 68 -13.93 -6.20 -21.64
C VAL A 68 -15.01 -7.24 -21.41
N ASP A 69 -16.08 -7.21 -22.20
CA ASP A 69 -17.24 -8.10 -22.01
C ASP A 69 -17.75 -8.76 -23.29
N GLY A 70 -17.24 -8.36 -24.45
CA GLY A 70 -17.66 -8.88 -25.76
C GLY A 70 -19.07 -8.44 -26.19
N ILE A 71 -19.68 -7.46 -25.52
CA ILE A 71 -21.03 -6.99 -25.84
C ILE A 71 -20.96 -5.91 -26.92
N GLY A 72 -21.60 -6.17 -28.06
CA GLY A 72 -21.64 -5.25 -29.20
C GLY A 72 -20.26 -5.02 -29.82
N ASP A 73 -20.18 -4.04 -30.73
CA ASP A 73 -18.90 -3.55 -31.27
C ASP A 73 -18.55 -2.24 -30.54
N PRO A 74 -17.35 -2.09 -29.94
CA PRO A 74 -16.15 -2.93 -30.08
C PRO A 74 -15.99 -4.07 -29.04
N GLY A 75 -17.00 -4.38 -28.24
CA GLY A 75 -16.96 -5.49 -27.27
C GLY A 75 -16.31 -5.14 -25.92
N TYR A 76 -16.20 -3.85 -25.60
CA TYR A 76 -15.74 -3.37 -24.31
C TYR A 76 -16.51 -2.12 -23.88
N VAL A 77 -16.37 -1.77 -22.60
CA VAL A 77 -16.85 -0.53 -21.99
C VAL A 77 -15.67 0.42 -21.84
N ASP A 78 -15.79 1.63 -22.37
CA ASP A 78 -14.71 2.63 -22.34
C ASP A 78 -14.20 2.90 -20.92
N ASP A 79 -12.92 3.21 -20.80
CA ASP A 79 -12.23 3.53 -19.53
C ASP A 79 -12.99 4.57 -18.68
N HIS A 80 -13.42 5.68 -19.28
CA HIS A 80 -14.08 6.79 -18.62
C HIS A 80 -15.55 6.54 -18.24
N PHE A 81 -16.11 5.37 -18.53
CA PHE A 81 -17.54 5.08 -18.32
C PHE A 81 -17.96 5.27 -16.85
N PHE A 82 -17.12 4.82 -15.92
CA PHE A 82 -17.32 4.90 -14.47
C PHE A 82 -16.69 6.14 -13.82
N MET A 83 -16.07 7.01 -14.61
CA MET A 83 -15.26 8.14 -14.11
C MET A 83 -16.08 9.10 -13.25
N ARG A 84 -15.69 9.26 -11.98
CA ARG A 84 -16.32 10.20 -11.03
C ARG A 84 -15.51 11.47 -10.77
N GLY A 85 -14.21 11.49 -11.09
CA GLY A 85 -13.29 12.56 -10.75
C GLY A 85 -13.16 12.78 -9.24
N ALA A 86 -12.88 14.02 -8.84
CA ALA A 86 -12.71 14.41 -7.43
C ALA A 86 -14.03 14.65 -6.67
N SER A 87 -15.17 14.16 -7.18
CA SER A 87 -16.49 14.46 -6.61
C SER A 87 -16.73 13.78 -5.26
N ASN A 88 -16.28 12.54 -5.11
CA ASN A 88 -16.37 11.76 -3.88
C ASN A 88 -15.37 10.58 -3.92
N TYR A 89 -14.41 10.57 -3.01
CA TYR A 89 -13.36 9.53 -2.94
C TYR A 89 -13.83 8.23 -2.25
N ASN A 90 -15.05 8.23 -1.68
CA ASN A 90 -15.59 7.13 -0.89
C ASN A 90 -16.62 6.27 -1.64
N ILE A 91 -16.77 6.48 -2.94
CA ILE A 91 -17.61 5.65 -3.84
C ILE A 91 -16.74 5.11 -4.96
N ILE A 92 -17.08 3.93 -5.49
CA ILE A 92 -16.22 3.25 -6.46
C ILE A 92 -16.40 3.70 -7.91
N ALA A 93 -17.47 4.44 -8.20
CA ALA A 93 -17.83 4.86 -9.56
C ALA A 93 -18.77 6.07 -9.53
N LYS A 94 -18.92 6.73 -10.68
CA LYS A 94 -19.94 7.77 -10.87
C LYS A 94 -21.34 7.24 -10.52
N PRO A 95 -22.15 7.97 -9.74
CA PRO A 95 -23.51 7.54 -9.40
C PRO A 95 -24.32 7.13 -10.65
N GLY A 96 -24.98 5.97 -10.59
CA GLY A 96 -25.80 5.41 -11.67
C GLY A 96 -25.02 4.75 -12.82
N SER A 97 -23.69 4.87 -12.89
CA SER A 97 -22.91 4.22 -13.96
C SER A 97 -22.90 2.69 -13.85
N ILE A 98 -22.87 2.13 -12.63
CA ILE A 98 -22.95 0.68 -12.42
C ILE A 98 -24.31 0.13 -12.89
N ASP A 99 -25.41 0.81 -12.54
CA ASP A 99 -26.74 0.41 -13.01
C ASP A 99 -26.85 0.52 -14.54
N ALA A 100 -26.30 1.58 -15.14
CA ALA A 100 -26.25 1.73 -16.59
C ALA A 100 -25.43 0.60 -17.27
N TYR A 101 -24.35 0.14 -16.65
CA TYR A 101 -23.63 -1.04 -17.12
C TYR A 101 -24.49 -2.31 -17.01
N LYS A 102 -25.14 -2.54 -15.86
CA LYS A 102 -26.02 -3.70 -15.66
C LYS A 102 -27.18 -3.72 -16.66
N ASP A 103 -27.74 -2.56 -16.99
CA ASP A 103 -28.75 -2.42 -18.03
C ASP A 103 -28.21 -2.72 -19.43
N ARG A 104 -27.00 -2.26 -19.76
CA ARG A 104 -26.32 -2.59 -21.03
C ARG A 104 -26.03 -4.09 -21.14
N ALA A 105 -25.61 -4.72 -20.04
CA ALA A 105 -25.27 -6.14 -19.99
C ALA A 105 -26.48 -7.08 -19.94
N LYS A 106 -27.67 -6.52 -19.72
CA LYS A 106 -28.93 -7.28 -19.57
C LYS A 106 -29.19 -8.16 -20.78
N GLY A 107 -29.36 -9.46 -20.52
CA GLY A 107 -29.61 -10.48 -21.54
C GLY A 107 -28.35 -11.06 -22.17
N TYR A 108 -27.17 -10.48 -21.93
CA TYR A 108 -25.88 -11.03 -22.36
C TYR A 108 -25.19 -11.81 -21.24
N ASN A 109 -25.11 -11.23 -20.03
CA ASN A 109 -24.48 -11.87 -18.88
C ASN A 109 -25.16 -11.48 -17.57
N ASN A 110 -24.73 -12.13 -16.47
CA ASN A 110 -25.16 -11.83 -15.10
C ASN A 110 -23.95 -11.51 -14.21
N ILE A 111 -22.94 -10.83 -14.77
CA ILE A 111 -21.77 -10.41 -14.01
C ILE A 111 -22.20 -9.47 -12.89
N ASP A 112 -21.64 -9.68 -11.71
CA ASP A 112 -21.73 -8.74 -10.60
C ASP A 112 -20.32 -8.47 -10.08
N PHE A 113 -20.05 -7.23 -9.68
CA PHE A 113 -18.74 -6.82 -9.20
C PHE A 113 -18.87 -5.78 -8.10
N ASP A 114 -17.86 -5.72 -7.23
CA ASP A 114 -17.75 -4.73 -6.18
C ASP A 114 -16.30 -4.47 -5.78
N ALA A 115 -16.06 -3.33 -5.14
CA ALA A 115 -14.78 -2.98 -4.55
C ALA A 115 -14.99 -2.30 -3.19
N GLU A 116 -14.34 -2.80 -2.15
CA GLU A 116 -14.55 -2.33 -0.77
C GLU A 116 -13.23 -2.03 -0.06
N LEU A 117 -13.20 -0.88 0.65
CA LEU A 117 -12.21 -0.64 1.72
C LEU A 117 -12.71 -1.36 2.99
N VAL A 118 -12.10 -2.49 3.33
CA VAL A 118 -12.52 -3.32 4.46
C VAL A 118 -12.16 -2.65 5.79
N ASP A 119 -13.03 -2.65 6.79
CA ASP A 119 -12.76 -2.01 8.10
C ASP A 119 -12.35 -0.53 8.00
N LYS A 120 -12.89 0.20 7.00
CA LYS A 120 -12.48 1.56 6.70
C LYS A 120 -12.74 2.55 7.83
N ALA A 121 -11.86 3.53 7.94
CA ALA A 121 -11.99 4.68 8.82
C ALA A 121 -11.50 5.96 8.13
N PRO A 122 -11.94 7.16 8.55
CA PRO A 122 -11.43 8.40 7.98
C PRO A 122 -9.89 8.49 8.05
N ILE A 123 -9.28 9.02 6.99
CA ILE A 123 -7.82 9.21 6.94
C ILE A 123 -7.33 10.12 8.08
N LYS A 124 -6.21 9.75 8.71
CA LYS A 124 -5.70 10.45 9.92
C LYS A 124 -4.98 11.77 9.64
N LYS A 125 -4.32 11.90 8.47
CA LYS A 125 -3.56 13.08 8.07
C LYS A 125 -3.93 13.48 6.65
N LYS A 126 -3.79 14.77 6.34
CA LYS A 126 -3.99 15.26 4.98
C LYS A 126 -2.86 14.78 4.07
N VAL A 127 -3.22 14.20 2.92
CA VAL A 127 -2.28 13.81 1.85
C VAL A 127 -2.85 14.34 0.54
N GLY A 128 -2.19 15.33 -0.08
CA GLY A 128 -2.72 15.97 -1.29
C GLY A 128 -4.18 16.45 -1.13
N PRO A 129 -5.12 15.93 -1.94
CA PRO A 129 -6.55 16.28 -1.85
C PRO A 129 -7.33 15.51 -0.76
N TYR A 130 -6.73 14.48 -0.16
CA TYR A 130 -7.36 13.61 0.83
C TYR A 130 -7.29 14.21 2.22
N THR A 131 -8.45 14.27 2.88
CA THR A 131 -8.62 14.82 4.22
C THR A 131 -9.56 13.94 5.02
N GLN A 132 -9.51 14.07 6.34
CA GLN A 132 -10.41 13.36 7.23
C GLN A 132 -11.91 13.63 6.93
N ALA A 133 -12.22 14.77 6.30
CA ALA A 133 -13.60 15.15 5.99
C ALA A 133 -14.16 14.50 4.72
N ASN A 134 -13.32 13.97 3.82
CA ASN A 134 -13.74 13.54 2.49
C ASN A 134 -13.16 12.19 2.04
N THR A 135 -12.32 11.54 2.84
CA THR A 135 -11.62 10.32 2.44
C THR A 135 -11.57 9.29 3.57
N ASP A 136 -12.12 8.12 3.27
CA ASP A 136 -11.94 6.90 4.04
C ASP A 136 -10.64 6.20 3.62
N ALA A 137 -10.02 5.51 4.57
CA ALA A 137 -8.79 4.77 4.38
C ALA A 137 -8.90 3.38 5.02
N SER A 138 -8.17 2.42 4.46
CA SER A 138 -8.05 1.07 5.03
C SER A 138 -6.68 0.46 4.77
N GLY A 139 -6.23 -0.46 5.63
CA GLY A 139 -5.11 -1.34 5.32
C GLY A 139 -5.45 -2.50 4.38
N LYS A 140 -6.72 -2.67 4.00
CA LYS A 140 -7.22 -3.80 3.21
C LYS A 140 -8.27 -3.36 2.19
N ILE A 141 -8.19 -3.94 1.01
CA ILE A 141 -9.22 -3.82 -0.03
C ILE A 141 -9.74 -5.21 -0.39
N LEU A 142 -11.02 -5.29 -0.75
CA LEU A 142 -11.66 -6.49 -1.28
C LEU A 142 -12.21 -6.17 -2.66
N LEU A 143 -11.80 -6.93 -3.67
CA LEU A 143 -12.35 -6.85 -5.02
C LEU A 143 -13.15 -8.13 -5.28
N THR A 144 -14.39 -7.99 -5.71
CA THR A 144 -15.28 -9.11 -5.99
C THR A 144 -15.71 -9.05 -7.45
N ILE A 145 -15.60 -10.18 -8.16
CA ILE A 145 -16.21 -10.37 -9.48
C ILE A 145 -16.85 -11.76 -9.49
N ASN A 146 -18.14 -11.80 -9.73
CA ASN A 146 -18.94 -13.02 -9.76
C ASN A 146 -19.33 -13.34 -11.20
N GLN A 147 -19.39 -14.64 -11.52
CA GLN A 147 -19.87 -15.18 -12.79
C GLN A 147 -19.04 -14.78 -14.03
N MET A 148 -17.72 -14.60 -13.84
CA MET A 148 -16.78 -14.40 -14.96
C MET A 148 -16.88 -15.52 -15.99
N TYR A 149 -16.62 -15.16 -17.25
CA TYR A 149 -16.60 -16.06 -18.39
C TYR A 149 -15.38 -15.81 -19.28
N PRO A 150 -14.97 -16.77 -20.13
CA PRO A 150 -13.81 -16.63 -21.01
C PRO A 150 -13.84 -15.32 -21.82
N GLY A 151 -12.77 -14.54 -21.73
CA GLY A 151 -12.63 -13.25 -22.40
C GLY A 151 -13.17 -12.04 -21.62
N TYR A 152 -13.79 -12.26 -20.47
CA TYR A 152 -14.16 -11.18 -19.56
C TYR A 152 -12.92 -10.60 -18.86
N ALA A 153 -12.82 -9.28 -18.77
CA ALA A 153 -11.82 -8.59 -17.96
C ALA A 153 -12.39 -7.33 -17.31
N GLN A 154 -11.92 -7.01 -16.11
CA GLN A 154 -12.31 -5.79 -15.40
C GLN A 154 -11.11 -5.21 -14.65
N ALA A 155 -11.01 -3.88 -14.65
CA ALA A 155 -9.93 -3.15 -13.99
C ALA A 155 -10.43 -2.25 -12.85
N PHE A 156 -9.57 -2.09 -11.84
CA PHE A 156 -9.78 -1.31 -10.61
C PHE A 156 -8.55 -0.43 -10.35
N ARG A 157 -8.73 0.58 -9.51
CA ARG A 157 -7.67 1.50 -9.10
C ARG A 157 -7.82 1.94 -7.64
N SER A 158 -6.72 2.27 -6.99
CA SER A 158 -6.69 2.87 -5.64
C SER A 158 -5.40 3.66 -5.46
N ASP A 159 -5.39 4.60 -4.52
CA ASP A 159 -4.17 5.24 -4.02
C ASP A 159 -3.66 4.52 -2.77
N ILE A 160 -2.35 4.54 -2.58
CA ILE A 160 -1.66 4.15 -1.35
C ILE A 160 -0.97 5.38 -0.79
N VAL A 161 -1.23 5.68 0.47
CA VAL A 161 -0.71 6.86 1.17
C VAL A 161 -0.04 6.47 2.49
N ASN A 162 0.87 7.31 2.98
CA ASN A 162 1.52 7.13 4.29
C ASN A 162 1.16 8.27 5.25
N VAL A 163 0.29 7.97 6.21
CA VAL A 163 -0.14 8.88 7.28
C VAL A 163 0.57 8.63 8.62
N GLY A 164 1.58 7.76 8.64
CA GLY A 164 2.42 7.50 9.79
C GLY A 164 3.39 8.64 10.11
N ASP A 165 4.28 8.41 11.07
CA ASP A 165 5.37 9.31 11.45
C ASP A 165 6.73 8.85 10.92
N ILE A 166 6.78 7.68 10.28
CA ILE A 166 7.98 7.10 9.66
C ILE A 166 7.73 6.77 8.19
N ALA A 167 8.74 7.01 7.35
CA ALA A 167 8.68 6.64 5.94
C ALA A 167 8.70 5.12 5.80
N ALA A 168 7.99 4.62 4.80
CA ALA A 168 7.82 3.19 4.57
C ALA A 168 8.46 2.80 3.24
N LYS A 169 8.92 1.55 3.15
CA LYS A 169 9.47 0.96 1.93
C LYS A 169 8.69 -0.31 1.60
N LEU A 170 8.12 -0.40 0.41
CA LEU A 170 7.51 -1.62 -0.11
C LEU A 170 8.63 -2.60 -0.45
N SER A 171 8.85 -3.59 0.42
CA SER A 171 10.01 -4.47 0.34
C SER A 171 9.73 -5.77 -0.40
N ASP A 172 8.47 -6.19 -0.46
CA ASP A 172 8.04 -7.42 -1.11
C ASP A 172 6.52 -7.36 -1.41
N ILE A 173 6.05 -8.18 -2.35
CA ILE A 173 4.63 -8.41 -2.60
C ILE A 173 4.41 -9.92 -2.67
N LYS A 174 3.52 -10.45 -1.83
CA LYS A 174 3.22 -11.88 -1.81
C LYS A 174 1.84 -12.18 -2.36
N PHE A 175 1.78 -13.21 -3.19
CA PHE A 175 0.53 -13.69 -3.76
C PHE A 175 0.19 -15.05 -3.17
N GLU A 176 -1.06 -15.21 -2.74
CA GLU A 176 -1.60 -16.47 -2.27
C GLU A 176 -2.90 -16.77 -3.01
N VAL A 177 -2.98 -17.96 -3.61
CA VAL A 177 -4.16 -18.41 -4.35
C VAL A 177 -4.82 -19.52 -3.55
N LYS A 178 -6.10 -19.35 -3.26
CA LYS A 178 -6.92 -20.32 -2.51
C LYS A 178 -8.16 -20.69 -3.30
N ASP A 179 -8.59 -21.92 -3.11
CA ASP A 179 -9.91 -22.37 -3.50
C ASP A 179 -10.99 -21.67 -2.68
N LEU A 180 -12.07 -21.32 -3.36
CA LEU A 180 -13.27 -20.81 -2.71
C LEU A 180 -14.16 -22.00 -2.34
N ASP A 181 -14.56 -22.09 -1.08
CA ASP A 181 -15.46 -23.12 -0.53
C ASP A 181 -14.97 -24.59 -0.53
N GLY A 182 -13.66 -24.87 -0.52
CA GLY A 182 -13.18 -26.26 -0.45
C GLY A 182 -13.41 -27.07 -1.73
N LYS A 183 -13.77 -26.39 -2.83
CA LYS A 183 -14.07 -27.01 -4.13
C LYS A 183 -12.80 -27.16 -4.96
N ASP A 184 -12.72 -28.25 -5.72
CA ASP A 184 -11.63 -28.46 -6.67
C ASP A 184 -11.52 -27.29 -7.67
N LEU A 185 -10.34 -26.67 -7.73
CA LEU A 185 -10.05 -25.52 -8.60
C LEU A 185 -10.07 -25.88 -10.09
N GLY A 186 -9.92 -27.16 -10.43
CA GLY A 186 -9.80 -27.60 -11.82
C GLY A 186 -8.72 -26.82 -12.56
N ASN A 187 -9.10 -26.15 -13.64
CA ASN A 187 -8.22 -25.35 -14.48
C ASN A 187 -8.30 -23.83 -14.17
N LEU A 188 -9.00 -23.40 -13.13
CA LEU A 188 -9.21 -21.98 -12.83
C LEU A 188 -7.91 -21.21 -12.61
N GLU A 189 -6.90 -21.84 -12.01
CA GLU A 189 -5.60 -21.18 -11.78
C GLU A 189 -4.88 -20.86 -13.08
N ASP A 190 -5.12 -21.66 -14.12
CA ASP A 190 -4.60 -21.39 -15.44
C ASP A 190 -5.49 -20.41 -16.19
N MET A 191 -6.81 -20.48 -16.04
CA MET A 191 -7.74 -19.64 -16.80
C MET A 191 -7.88 -18.23 -16.26
N ILE A 192 -7.78 -18.01 -14.95
CA ILE A 192 -7.89 -16.69 -14.36
C ILE A 192 -6.50 -16.08 -14.26
N GLY A 193 -6.42 -14.78 -14.50
CA GLY A 193 -5.19 -14.02 -14.36
C GLY A 193 -5.41 -12.64 -13.79
N VAL A 194 -4.31 -12.07 -13.30
CA VAL A 194 -4.26 -10.73 -12.71
C VAL A 194 -3.21 -9.89 -13.41
N ALA A 195 -3.50 -8.61 -13.60
CA ALA A 195 -2.55 -7.59 -14.00
C ALA A 195 -2.39 -6.61 -12.84
N VAL A 196 -1.15 -6.30 -12.46
CA VAL A 196 -0.86 -5.33 -11.39
C VAL A 196 0.20 -4.35 -11.88
N TYR A 197 -0.13 -3.06 -11.78
CA TYR A 197 0.79 -1.96 -12.01
C TYR A 197 0.75 -1.03 -10.80
N ILE A 198 1.92 -0.69 -10.26
CA ILE A 198 2.05 0.31 -9.20
C ILE A 198 2.94 1.42 -9.73
N ASP A 199 2.44 2.65 -9.64
CA ASP A 199 3.13 3.86 -10.03
C ASP A 199 3.32 4.78 -8.84
N ARG A 200 4.45 5.47 -8.76
CA ARG A 200 4.70 6.44 -7.71
C ARG A 200 4.44 7.83 -8.24
N GLU A 201 3.52 8.53 -7.61
CA GLU A 201 3.20 9.92 -7.93
C GLU A 201 3.70 10.85 -6.81
N GLN A 202 4.30 11.97 -7.18
CA GLN A 202 4.65 13.06 -6.27
C GLN A 202 4.30 14.41 -6.94
N TYR A 203 3.65 15.33 -6.21
CA TYR A 203 3.28 16.64 -6.74
C TYR A 203 4.06 17.79 -6.06
N ARG A 204 4.40 17.69 -4.77
CA ARG A 204 5.20 18.68 -4.02
C ARG A 204 6.59 18.15 -3.60
N PRO A 205 7.66 18.96 -3.72
CA PRO A 205 7.60 20.42 -3.80
C PRO A 205 7.60 21.02 -5.22
N GLU A 206 8.16 20.39 -6.27
CA GLU A 206 8.37 21.09 -7.56
C GLU A 206 8.31 20.24 -8.86
N THR A 207 8.02 18.93 -8.81
CA THR A 207 7.96 18.09 -10.02
C THR A 207 6.86 17.05 -9.92
N ILE A 208 6.08 16.89 -11.00
CA ILE A 208 5.27 15.70 -11.25
C ILE A 208 6.23 14.68 -11.86
N VAL A 209 6.49 13.61 -11.12
CA VAL A 209 7.27 12.47 -11.63
C VAL A 209 6.44 11.23 -11.37
N ASP A 210 5.88 10.67 -12.44
CA ASP A 210 5.31 9.34 -12.41
C ASP A 210 6.47 8.36 -12.62
N GLU A 211 6.71 7.53 -11.62
CA GLU A 211 7.81 6.58 -11.61
C GLU A 211 7.31 5.16 -11.31
N PRO A 212 7.41 4.24 -12.31
CA PRO A 212 7.00 2.87 -12.11
C PRO A 212 7.65 2.28 -10.86
N THR A 213 6.79 1.72 -10.00
CA THR A 213 7.21 1.01 -8.78
C THR A 213 7.17 -0.50 -8.98
N PHE A 214 6.16 -1.00 -9.69
CA PHE A 214 5.99 -2.43 -9.93
C PHE A 214 5.21 -2.71 -11.21
N LYS A 215 5.63 -3.73 -11.97
CA LYS A 215 4.98 -4.21 -13.20
C LYS A 215 4.96 -5.74 -13.22
N LEU A 216 3.82 -6.33 -12.88
CA LEU A 216 3.72 -7.78 -12.69
C LEU A 216 4.00 -8.59 -13.97
N ALA A 217 3.39 -8.22 -15.10
CA ALA A 217 3.54 -8.95 -16.35
C ALA A 217 4.98 -8.90 -16.91
N GLU A 218 5.66 -7.76 -16.74
CA GLU A 218 7.06 -7.59 -17.16
C GLU A 218 8.00 -8.52 -16.38
N LEU A 219 7.76 -8.66 -15.08
CA LEU A 219 8.53 -9.58 -14.22
C LEU A 219 8.32 -11.06 -14.60
N ILE A 220 7.06 -11.46 -14.78
CA ILE A 220 6.72 -12.89 -14.90
C ILE A 220 7.00 -13.44 -16.30
N GLY A 221 6.85 -12.63 -17.34
CA GLY A 221 7.12 -13.01 -18.73
C GLY A 221 5.89 -13.52 -19.48
N LYS A 222 5.96 -13.38 -20.82
CA LYS A 222 4.82 -13.59 -21.73
C LYS A 222 4.37 -15.04 -21.88
N ASP A 223 5.22 -16.01 -21.57
CA ASP A 223 4.90 -17.44 -21.64
C ASP A 223 3.88 -17.87 -20.57
N LYS A 224 3.77 -17.09 -19.50
CA LYS A 224 2.89 -17.31 -18.35
C LYS A 224 1.72 -16.34 -18.29
N THR A 225 1.50 -15.58 -19.36
CA THR A 225 0.38 -14.64 -19.46
C THR A 225 -0.60 -15.04 -20.55
N PHE A 226 -1.75 -14.38 -20.56
CA PHE A 226 -2.67 -14.32 -21.69
C PHE A 226 -3.13 -12.88 -21.90
N ASN A 227 -3.57 -12.56 -23.12
CA ASN A 227 -3.94 -11.19 -23.48
C ASN A 227 -5.46 -11.03 -23.55
N VAL A 228 -5.99 -10.00 -22.88
CA VAL A 228 -7.38 -9.56 -23.03
C VAL A 228 -7.38 -8.04 -23.15
N GLY A 229 -8.03 -7.50 -24.18
CA GLY A 229 -8.10 -6.06 -24.40
C GLY A 229 -6.73 -5.37 -24.52
N GLY A 230 -5.70 -6.06 -25.01
CA GLY A 230 -4.34 -5.50 -25.11
C GLY A 230 -3.54 -5.52 -23.81
N VAL A 231 -4.08 -6.05 -22.71
CA VAL A 231 -3.39 -6.19 -21.42
C VAL A 231 -2.95 -7.64 -21.21
N ASP A 232 -1.71 -7.84 -20.77
CA ASP A 232 -1.19 -9.16 -20.41
C ASP A 232 -1.52 -9.47 -18.94
N PHE A 233 -2.33 -10.50 -18.72
CA PHE A 233 -2.70 -11.01 -17.41
C PHE A 233 -1.83 -12.20 -17.05
N VAL A 234 -1.20 -12.15 -15.88
CA VAL A 234 -0.43 -13.28 -15.35
C VAL A 234 -1.39 -14.31 -14.79
N ARG A 235 -1.29 -15.56 -15.25
CA ARG A 235 -2.10 -16.69 -14.76
C ARG A 235 -1.84 -16.92 -13.27
N LEU A 236 -2.87 -17.23 -12.50
CA LEU A 236 -2.72 -17.47 -11.06
C LEU A 236 -1.77 -18.64 -10.75
N SER A 237 -1.72 -19.66 -11.61
CA SER A 237 -0.79 -20.79 -11.51
C SER A 237 0.69 -20.35 -11.55
N ALA A 238 1.00 -19.24 -12.22
CA ALA A 238 2.36 -18.70 -12.27
C ALA A 238 2.75 -17.90 -11.00
N LEU A 239 1.78 -17.43 -10.21
CA LEU A 239 2.03 -16.59 -9.04
C LEU A 239 2.53 -17.37 -7.82
N LYS A 240 2.19 -18.66 -7.72
CA LYS A 240 2.56 -19.52 -6.57
C LYS A 240 4.06 -19.62 -6.29
N SER A 241 4.91 -19.23 -7.23
CA SER A 241 6.37 -19.32 -7.14
C SER A 241 7.10 -18.01 -7.48
N ALA A 242 6.35 -16.91 -7.63
CA ALA A 242 6.94 -15.64 -8.02
C ALA A 242 7.67 -14.99 -6.83
N ASP A 243 8.98 -14.79 -6.98
CA ASP A 243 9.74 -13.85 -6.17
C ASP A 243 9.76 -12.50 -6.90
N VAL A 244 9.22 -11.47 -6.26
CA VAL A 244 9.00 -10.16 -6.88
C VAL A 244 9.83 -9.06 -6.23
N GLN A 245 10.61 -9.38 -5.20
CA GLN A 245 11.38 -8.39 -4.43
C GLN A 245 12.34 -7.59 -5.32
N THR A 246 12.99 -8.25 -6.29
CA THR A 246 13.97 -7.59 -7.18
C THR A 246 13.33 -6.70 -8.24
N ALA A 247 12.01 -6.80 -8.45
CA ALA A 247 11.28 -6.01 -9.45
C ALA A 247 10.82 -4.65 -8.92
N LEU A 248 10.92 -4.43 -7.61
CA LEU A 248 10.46 -3.21 -6.96
C LEU A 248 11.49 -2.09 -7.13
N THR A 249 11.07 -1.02 -7.80
CA THR A 249 11.82 0.24 -7.94
C THR A 249 11.06 1.37 -7.28
N ASN A 250 11.72 2.48 -6.93
CA ASN A 250 11.04 3.68 -6.41
C ASN A 250 10.07 3.41 -5.22
N ASN A 251 10.36 2.38 -4.45
CA ASN A 251 9.44 1.74 -3.51
C ASN A 251 9.34 2.40 -2.13
N GLU A 252 9.90 3.60 -1.95
CA GLU A 252 9.82 4.36 -0.70
C GLU A 252 8.69 5.39 -0.75
N ILE A 253 7.83 5.42 0.27
CA ILE A 253 6.76 6.41 0.47
C ILE A 253 6.99 7.24 1.74
N LYS A 254 7.10 8.56 1.56
CA LYS A 254 7.38 9.52 2.63
C LYS A 254 6.11 9.87 3.42
N CYS A 255 6.30 10.41 4.63
CA CYS A 255 5.21 10.75 5.53
C CYS A 255 4.47 12.03 5.12
N ALA A 256 3.15 11.97 5.15
CA ALA A 256 2.30 13.15 5.12
C ALA A 256 2.35 13.94 6.45
N PRO A 257 2.08 15.26 6.44
CA PRO A 257 1.75 16.09 5.28
C PRO A 257 2.97 16.78 4.65
N ALA A 258 4.20 16.42 5.04
CA ALA A 258 5.42 17.04 4.52
C ALA A 258 5.58 16.84 3.00
N THR A 259 4.93 15.81 2.47
CA THR A 259 4.77 15.52 1.05
C THR A 259 3.33 15.11 0.77
N ASP A 260 2.94 15.16 -0.50
CA ASP A 260 1.73 14.55 -1.05
C ASP A 260 2.04 13.30 -1.89
N GLN A 261 3.24 12.75 -1.73
CA GLN A 261 3.64 11.49 -2.37
C GLN A 261 2.63 10.38 -2.07
N ARG A 262 2.25 9.66 -3.11
CA ARG A 262 1.33 8.52 -3.10
C ARG A 262 1.82 7.47 -4.08
N LEU A 263 1.29 6.26 -3.97
CA LEU A 263 1.38 5.29 -5.05
C LEU A 263 -0.01 5.06 -5.63
N ASP A 264 -0.11 5.04 -6.94
CA ASP A 264 -1.30 4.55 -7.63
C ASP A 264 -1.13 3.06 -7.85
N ILE A 265 -2.15 2.28 -7.50
CA ILE A 265 -2.21 0.86 -7.80
C ILE A 265 -3.38 0.59 -8.75
N PHE A 266 -3.07 -0.07 -9.87
CA PHE A 266 -4.02 -0.53 -10.86
C PHE A 266 -4.04 -2.06 -10.86
N ILE A 267 -5.24 -2.63 -10.75
CA ILE A 267 -5.45 -4.08 -10.65
C ILE A 267 -6.47 -4.49 -11.70
N GLY A 268 -6.07 -5.35 -12.62
CA GLY A 268 -6.98 -6.00 -13.56
C GLY A 268 -7.18 -7.47 -13.20
N VAL A 269 -8.40 -7.97 -13.35
CA VAL A 269 -8.71 -9.41 -13.26
C VAL A 269 -9.39 -9.84 -14.55
N ALA A 270 -8.94 -10.95 -15.13
CA ALA A 270 -9.48 -11.47 -16.38
C ALA A 270 -9.56 -13.00 -16.39
N MET A 271 -10.40 -13.51 -17.29
CA MET A 271 -10.47 -14.93 -17.62
C MET A 271 -10.02 -15.14 -19.06
N ASP A 272 -9.11 -16.09 -19.28
CA ASP A 272 -8.55 -16.45 -20.58
C ASP A 272 -9.70 -16.75 -21.56
N PRO A 273 -9.72 -16.10 -22.74
CA PRO A 273 -10.67 -16.44 -23.81
C PRO A 273 -10.65 -17.91 -24.23
N ASP A 274 -9.53 -18.60 -24.01
CA ASP A 274 -9.31 -20.00 -24.35
C ASP A 274 -9.71 -20.37 -25.78
N ALA A 275 -9.42 -19.46 -26.73
CA ALA A 275 -9.76 -19.65 -28.14
C ALA A 275 -9.08 -20.89 -28.76
N GLN A 276 -8.03 -21.40 -28.12
CA GLN A 276 -7.34 -22.62 -28.56
C GLN A 276 -7.98 -23.92 -28.05
N GLY A 277 -8.97 -23.85 -27.15
CA GLY A 277 -9.58 -25.04 -26.53
C GLY A 277 -8.56 -25.83 -25.71
N LYS A 278 -7.71 -25.13 -24.96
CA LYS A 278 -6.69 -25.75 -24.09
C LYS A 278 -7.30 -26.15 -22.75
N TYR A 279 -8.26 -25.38 -22.24
CA TYR A 279 -8.81 -25.56 -20.90
C TYR A 279 -10.30 -25.94 -20.92
N THR A 280 -11.05 -25.40 -21.87
CA THR A 280 -12.47 -25.63 -22.15
C THR A 280 -12.60 -26.33 -23.50
N THR A 281 -13.83 -26.63 -23.90
CA THR A 281 -14.13 -27.10 -25.25
C THR A 281 -13.78 -26.09 -26.34
N GLY A 282 -13.48 -24.83 -25.97
CA GLY A 282 -13.00 -23.78 -26.86
C GLY A 282 -14.11 -23.22 -27.76
N ILE A 283 -13.70 -22.64 -28.89
CA ILE A 283 -14.63 -22.07 -29.86
C ILE A 283 -15.07 -23.10 -30.91
N ALA A 284 -16.20 -22.85 -31.57
CA ALA A 284 -16.78 -23.78 -32.54
C ALA A 284 -15.85 -24.18 -33.69
N SER A 285 -14.96 -23.27 -34.13
CA SER A 285 -13.98 -23.53 -35.20
C SER A 285 -12.74 -24.30 -34.74
N ASN A 286 -12.53 -24.42 -33.43
CA ASN A 286 -11.37 -25.07 -32.83
C ASN A 286 -11.77 -25.81 -31.54
N ARG A 287 -12.70 -26.76 -31.69
CA ARG A 287 -13.25 -27.50 -30.57
C ARG A 287 -12.31 -28.61 -30.10
N ASN A 288 -12.12 -28.69 -28.80
CA ASN A 288 -11.45 -29.81 -28.16
C ASN A 288 -12.45 -30.58 -27.28
N MET A 289 -12.92 -31.74 -27.77
CA MET A 289 -13.95 -32.53 -27.08
C MET A 289 -13.39 -33.38 -25.93
N ASP A 290 -12.06 -33.44 -25.78
CA ASP A 290 -11.41 -34.14 -24.68
C ASP A 290 -11.41 -33.30 -23.38
N ASN A 291 -11.71 -32.01 -23.48
CA ASN A 291 -11.82 -31.10 -22.34
C ASN A 291 -13.23 -31.12 -21.73
N ASP A 292 -13.29 -30.93 -20.41
CA ASP A 292 -14.53 -30.87 -19.65
C ASP A 292 -14.76 -29.45 -19.09
N ASP A 293 -15.79 -28.77 -19.63
CA ASP A 293 -16.15 -27.42 -19.21
C ASP A 293 -16.58 -27.33 -17.73
N ALA A 294 -17.02 -28.45 -17.13
CA ALA A 294 -17.35 -28.49 -15.70
C ALA A 294 -16.12 -28.22 -14.80
N LEU A 295 -14.90 -28.30 -15.34
CA LEU A 295 -13.67 -27.98 -14.61
C LEU A 295 -13.47 -26.48 -14.36
N SER A 296 -14.13 -25.60 -15.11
CA SER A 296 -14.11 -24.13 -14.93
C SER A 296 -15.47 -23.53 -14.57
N GLN A 297 -16.57 -24.15 -14.99
CA GLN A 297 -17.92 -23.62 -14.78
C GLN A 297 -18.39 -23.73 -13.32
N GLY A 298 -19.01 -22.65 -12.81
CA GLY A 298 -19.67 -22.64 -11.48
C GLY A 298 -18.72 -22.77 -10.28
N LYS A 299 -17.44 -22.51 -10.50
CA LYS A 299 -16.38 -22.54 -9.48
C LYS A 299 -15.93 -21.13 -9.11
N GLY A 300 -15.21 -21.02 -8.00
CA GLY A 300 -14.68 -19.75 -7.49
C GLY A 300 -13.24 -19.90 -7.01
N ILE A 301 -12.50 -18.80 -7.06
CA ILE A 301 -11.11 -18.72 -6.62
C ILE A 301 -10.89 -17.42 -5.86
N GLN A 302 -10.00 -17.44 -4.86
CA GLN A 302 -9.60 -16.25 -4.12
C GLN A 302 -8.10 -16.02 -4.33
N LEU A 303 -7.74 -14.81 -4.78
CA LEU A 303 -6.38 -14.31 -4.78
C LEU A 303 -6.21 -13.32 -3.63
N SER A 304 -5.18 -13.53 -2.81
CA SER A 304 -4.69 -12.55 -1.84
C SER A 304 -3.37 -11.97 -2.34
N MET A 305 -3.22 -10.65 -2.21
CA MET A 305 -2.01 -9.91 -2.55
C MET A 305 -1.61 -9.06 -1.35
N ASP A 306 -0.55 -9.46 -0.66
CA ASP A 306 -0.01 -8.77 0.52
C ASP A 306 1.14 -7.86 0.10
N LEU A 307 0.97 -6.55 0.27
CA LEU A 307 2.04 -5.57 0.12
C LEU A 307 2.82 -5.51 1.44
N LEU A 308 4.07 -5.94 1.43
CA LEU A 308 4.89 -6.05 2.63
C LEU A 308 5.81 -4.84 2.78
N TRP A 309 5.64 -4.13 3.88
CA TRP A 309 6.31 -2.86 4.12
C TRP A 309 7.30 -2.93 5.28
N ASP A 310 8.48 -2.37 5.05
CA ASP A 310 9.47 -2.11 6.09
C ASP A 310 9.53 -0.60 6.42
N GLN A 311 10.20 -0.28 7.53
CA GLN A 311 10.72 1.06 7.74
C GLN A 311 11.77 1.41 6.67
N PHE A 312 11.81 2.67 6.22
CA PHE A 312 12.73 3.13 5.16
C PHE A 312 14.23 2.91 5.46
N ASN A 313 14.60 2.75 6.73
CA ASN A 313 15.97 2.53 7.19
C ASN A 313 16.25 1.09 7.62
N ALA A 314 15.35 0.14 7.35
CA ALA A 314 15.59 -1.27 7.58
C ALA A 314 16.88 -1.71 6.85
N GLY A 315 17.77 -2.38 7.58
CA GLY A 315 19.07 -2.83 7.06
C GLY A 315 20.12 -1.73 6.83
N LYS A 316 19.86 -0.45 7.16
CA LYS A 316 20.86 0.62 7.07
C LYS A 316 21.72 0.64 8.34
N ASP A 317 22.98 0.29 8.22
CA ASP A 317 24.00 0.50 9.26
C ASP A 317 24.87 1.70 8.88
N ALA A 318 24.92 2.71 9.74
CA ALA A 318 25.79 3.86 9.53
C ALA A 318 27.28 3.49 9.63
N GLY A 319 27.62 2.40 10.32
CA GLY A 319 28.98 1.89 10.48
C GLY A 319 29.95 2.83 11.22
N THR A 320 29.53 4.06 11.52
CA THR A 320 30.32 5.09 12.17
C THR A 320 29.66 5.51 13.48
N GLY A 321 30.35 5.29 14.60
CA GLY A 321 29.93 5.76 15.91
C GLY A 321 30.19 7.25 16.11
N ASN A 322 29.46 7.88 17.03
CA ASN A 322 29.83 9.21 17.55
C ASN A 322 30.78 9.04 18.77
N ILE A 323 31.04 10.11 19.54
CA ILE A 323 31.94 10.07 20.72
C ILE A 323 31.58 8.97 21.74
N LEU A 324 30.31 8.54 21.75
CA LEU A 324 29.84 7.43 22.57
C LEU A 324 30.37 6.07 22.11
N ILE A 325 31.20 5.97 21.07
CA ILE A 325 31.92 4.73 20.77
C ILE A 325 32.95 4.40 21.85
N GLU A 326 33.48 5.41 22.56
CA GLU A 326 34.49 5.22 23.61
C GLU A 326 33.96 4.53 24.87
N GLN A 327 32.63 4.48 25.08
CA GLN A 327 32.01 3.69 26.16
C GLN A 327 31.78 2.22 25.78
N ASN A 328 31.96 1.83 24.53
CA ASN A 328 31.74 0.45 24.11
C ASN A 328 32.79 -0.48 24.74
N ALA A 329 32.40 -1.71 25.08
CA ALA A 329 33.34 -2.72 25.50
C ALA A 329 34.34 -3.02 24.38
N LYS A 330 35.64 -2.98 24.71
CA LYS A 330 36.75 -3.29 23.79
C LYS A 330 37.10 -4.78 23.87
#